data_AF-A0A1F9P4Z8-F1
#
_entry.id   AF-A0A1F9P4Z8-F1
#
_cell.length_a   1.000
_cell.length_b   1.000
_cell.length_c   1.000
_cell.angle_alpha   90.00
_cell.angle_beta   90.00
_cell.angle_gamma   90.00
#
_symmetry.space_group_name_H-M   'P 1'
#
loop_
_entity.id
_entity.type
_entity.pdbx_description
1 polymer ?
#
loop_
_entity_poly.entity_id
_entity_poly.type
_entity_poly.pdbx_seq_one_letter_code
_entity_poly.pdbx_strand_id
1 'polypeptide(L)'
;MAESKTHKGAKTKAAGKGGQTEVPLSRGRRLDAITAGGDRATEIERSGAPAQLEKAVRRLKSSEAPKKVLKVPQSDMDAAAAALRAAGVSGTVENSGGTKSRKVRASKK
;
A
#
# COMPACT_ATOMS: atom_id res chain seq x y z
N MET A 1 -16.67 -13.05 1.90
CA MET A 1 -16.71 -11.87 2.80
C MET A 1 -16.78 -10.62 1.94
N ALA A 2 -17.71 -9.71 2.22
CA ALA A 2 -17.83 -8.44 1.50
C ALA A 2 -16.75 -7.45 1.97
N GLU A 3 -16.21 -6.65 1.05
CA GLU A 3 -15.29 -5.57 1.40
C GLU A 3 -15.98 -4.56 2.32
N SER A 4 -15.35 -4.22 3.46
CA SER A 4 -15.95 -3.28 4.41
C SER A 4 -16.06 -1.87 3.80
N LYS A 5 -17.15 -1.15 4.11
CA LYS A 5 -17.37 0.25 3.67
C LYS A 5 -16.18 1.16 4.01
N THR A 6 -15.56 0.91 5.16
CA THR A 6 -14.38 1.65 5.62
C THR A 6 -13.17 1.38 4.74
N HIS A 7 -13.01 0.17 4.21
CA HIS A 7 -11.92 -0.18 3.29
C HIS A 7 -12.11 0.52 1.95
N LYS A 8 -13.31 0.45 1.37
CA LYS A 8 -13.67 1.17 0.14
C LYS A 8 -13.44 2.68 0.28
N GLY A 9 -13.88 3.29 1.38
CA GLY A 9 -13.65 4.71 1.65
C GLY A 9 -12.16 5.07 1.78
N ALA A 10 -11.35 4.18 2.35
CA ALA A 10 -9.91 4.41 2.43
C ALA A 10 -9.21 4.31 1.07
N LYS A 11 -9.66 3.41 0.17
CA LYS A 11 -9.18 3.37 -1.23
C LYS A 11 -9.48 4.68 -1.95
N THR A 12 -10.74 5.13 -1.88
CA THR A 12 -11.17 6.39 -2.51
C THR A 12 -10.38 7.57 -1.97
N LYS A 13 -10.17 7.65 -0.65
CA LYS A 13 -9.35 8.70 -0.02
C LYS A 13 -7.89 8.63 -0.46
N ALA A 14 -7.33 7.44 -0.63
CA ALA A 14 -5.95 7.26 -1.09
C ALA A 14 -5.75 7.61 -2.56
N ALA A 15 -6.75 7.37 -3.42
CA ALA A 15 -6.74 7.75 -4.83
C ALA A 15 -6.84 9.28 -4.99
N GLY A 16 -7.64 9.94 -4.15
CA GLY A 16 -7.86 11.39 -4.23
C GLY A 16 -8.68 11.81 -5.45
N LYS A 17 -8.77 13.12 -5.71
CA LYS A 17 -9.56 13.67 -6.83
C LYS A 17 -8.95 13.23 -8.17
N GLY A 18 -9.70 12.47 -8.95
CA GLY A 18 -9.28 11.96 -10.26
C GLY A 18 -8.35 10.74 -10.21
N GLY A 19 -8.06 10.19 -9.03
CA GLY A 19 -7.33 8.94 -8.90
C GLY A 19 -8.21 7.73 -9.20
N GLN A 20 -7.57 6.59 -9.41
CA GLN A 20 -8.24 5.32 -9.68
C GLN A 20 -8.11 4.39 -8.49
N THR A 21 -9.19 3.68 -8.18
CA THR A 21 -9.19 2.58 -7.21
C THR A 21 -9.27 1.25 -7.94
N GLU A 22 -8.80 0.18 -7.31
CA GLU A 22 -8.84 -1.18 -7.90
C GLU A 22 -8.14 -1.28 -9.26
N VAL A 23 -7.00 -0.61 -9.40
CA VAL A 23 -6.24 -0.52 -10.66
C VAL A 23 -5.75 -1.91 -11.05
N PRO A 24 -6.01 -2.37 -12.29
CA PRO A 24 -5.56 -3.68 -12.72
C PRO A 24 -4.04 -3.77 -12.72
N LEU A 25 -3.52 -4.86 -12.16
CA LEU A 25 -2.12 -5.24 -12.20
C LEU A 25 -1.98 -6.52 -13.03
N SER A 26 -0.74 -6.81 -13.44
CA SER A 26 -0.42 -8.06 -14.14
C SER A 26 -0.88 -9.29 -13.38
N ARG A 27 -1.30 -10.32 -14.14
CA ARG A 27 -1.81 -11.62 -13.64
C ARG A 27 -3.11 -11.52 -12.85
N GLY A 28 -4.03 -10.65 -13.27
CA GLY A 28 -5.38 -10.53 -12.69
C GLY A 28 -5.41 -9.98 -11.25
N ARG A 29 -4.32 -9.37 -10.79
CA ARG A 29 -4.25 -8.71 -9.48
C ARG A 29 -4.79 -7.28 -9.60
N ARG A 30 -5.07 -6.64 -8.47
CA ARG A 30 -5.48 -5.23 -8.42
C ARG A 30 -4.68 -4.49 -7.35
N LEU A 31 -4.35 -3.23 -7.65
CA LEU A 31 -3.81 -2.26 -6.71
C LEU A 31 -4.98 -1.48 -6.10
N ASP A 32 -4.94 -1.24 -4.79
CA ASP A 32 -6.05 -0.59 -4.10
C ASP A 32 -6.33 0.83 -4.60
N ALA A 33 -5.28 1.65 -4.76
CA ALA A 33 -5.41 3.02 -5.22
C ALA A 33 -4.16 3.55 -5.92
N ILE A 34 -4.36 4.39 -6.93
CA ILE A 34 -3.33 5.24 -7.54
C ILE A 34 -3.86 6.66 -7.70
N THR A 35 -3.00 7.65 -7.52
CA THR A 35 -3.36 9.06 -7.77
C THR A 35 -3.52 9.35 -9.26
N ALA A 36 -4.24 10.42 -9.63
CA ALA A 36 -4.55 10.78 -11.01
C ALA A 36 -3.33 10.81 -11.95
N GLY A 37 -2.17 11.29 -11.47
CA GLY A 37 -0.92 11.33 -12.24
C GLY A 37 -0.08 10.06 -12.22
N GLY A 38 -0.53 8.98 -11.57
CA GLY A 38 0.26 7.75 -11.45
C GLY A 38 1.43 7.82 -10.45
N ASP A 39 1.70 9.00 -9.87
CA ASP A 39 2.89 9.23 -9.05
C ASP A 39 2.90 8.46 -7.73
N ARG A 40 1.72 8.19 -7.16
CA ARG A 40 1.56 7.55 -5.86
C ARG A 40 0.63 6.35 -5.93
N ALA A 41 1.20 5.16 -5.74
CA ALA A 41 0.48 3.92 -5.52
C ALA A 41 0.29 3.68 -4.02
N THR A 42 -0.92 3.31 -3.61
CA THR A 42 -1.26 3.02 -2.22
C THR A 42 -1.93 1.66 -2.11
N GLU A 43 -1.45 0.82 -1.19
CA GLU A 43 -2.11 -0.40 -0.72
C GLU A 43 -2.56 -0.22 0.73
N ILE A 44 -3.68 -0.84 1.09
CA ILE A 44 -4.28 -0.74 2.41
C ILE A 44 -4.42 -2.14 2.97
N GLU A 45 -3.57 -2.49 3.93
CA GLU A 45 -3.63 -3.79 4.61
C GLU A 45 -4.08 -3.60 6.05
N ARG A 46 -5.17 -4.26 6.46
CA ARG A 46 -5.79 -4.06 7.78
C ARG A 46 -5.77 -5.27 8.69
N SER A 47 -5.45 -6.45 8.15
CA SER A 47 -5.46 -7.69 8.92
C SER A 47 -4.23 -7.86 9.79
N GLY A 48 -3.15 -7.14 9.51
CA GLY A 48 -1.85 -7.31 10.19
C GLY A 48 -1.16 -8.64 9.87
N ALA A 49 -1.78 -9.51 9.06
CA ALA A 49 -1.24 -10.82 8.76
C ALA A 49 0.03 -10.69 7.88
N PRO A 50 1.16 -11.34 8.23
CA PRO A 50 2.40 -11.24 7.48
C PRO A 50 2.25 -11.61 6.00
N ALA A 51 1.50 -12.68 5.72
CA ALA A 51 1.22 -13.14 4.37
C ALA A 51 0.44 -12.10 3.52
N GLN A 52 -0.39 -11.28 4.15
CA GLN A 52 -1.14 -10.23 3.47
C GLN A 52 -0.28 -8.98 3.26
N LEU A 53 0.54 -8.61 4.25
CA LEU A 53 1.53 -7.55 4.11
C LEU A 53 2.49 -7.83 2.93
N GLU A 54 2.98 -9.06 2.79
CA GLU A 54 3.80 -9.44 1.65
C GLU A 54 3.06 -9.30 0.31
N LYS A 55 1.78 -9.71 0.23
CA LYS A 55 0.97 -9.56 -0.98
C LYS A 55 0.80 -8.08 -1.34
N ALA A 56 0.49 -7.23 -0.37
CA ALA A 56 0.38 -5.79 -0.55
C ALA A 56 1.70 -5.20 -1.06
N VAL A 57 2.83 -5.56 -0.46
CA VAL A 57 4.16 -5.11 -0.93
C VAL A 57 4.45 -5.58 -2.36
N ARG A 58 4.10 -6.82 -2.72
CA ARG A 58 4.26 -7.32 -4.10
C ARG A 58 3.38 -6.58 -5.10
N ARG A 59 2.18 -6.14 -4.71
CA ARG A 59 1.30 -5.30 -5.54
C ARG A 59 1.90 -3.90 -5.73
N LEU A 60 2.38 -3.27 -4.66
CA LEU A 60 3.11 -2.00 -4.72
C LEU A 60 4.38 -2.08 -5.57
N LYS A 61 5.08 -3.21 -5.54
CA LYS A 61 6.24 -3.43 -6.41
C LYS A 61 5.83 -3.48 -7.88
N SER A 62 4.68 -4.07 -8.18
CA SER A 62 4.16 -4.27 -9.54
C SER A 62 3.48 -3.02 -10.11
N SER A 63 3.17 -2.01 -9.30
CA SER A 63 2.51 -0.79 -9.78
C SER A 63 3.44 0.18 -10.48
N GLU A 64 4.76 -0.03 -10.41
CA GLU A 64 5.84 0.79 -11.01
C GLU A 64 5.86 2.27 -10.60
N ALA A 65 4.88 2.73 -9.81
CA ALA A 65 4.77 4.11 -9.35
C ALA A 65 6.00 4.56 -8.57
N PRO A 66 6.45 5.81 -8.74
CA PRO A 66 7.65 6.32 -8.07
C PRO A 66 7.45 6.39 -6.55
N LYS A 67 6.26 6.80 -6.08
CA LYS A 67 5.92 6.82 -4.64
C LYS A 67 5.03 5.62 -4.31
N LYS A 68 5.52 4.74 -3.45
CA LYS A 68 4.79 3.55 -2.97
C LYS A 68 4.41 3.75 -1.52
N VAL A 69 3.15 3.59 -1.17
CA VAL A 69 2.65 3.74 0.20
C VAL A 69 1.87 2.53 0.65
N LEU A 70 2.25 1.99 1.81
CA LEU A 70 1.54 0.91 2.47
C LEU A 70 0.84 1.47 3.71
N LYS A 71 -0.49 1.46 3.73
CA LYS A 71 -1.31 1.88 4.87
C LYS A 71 -1.67 0.67 5.73
N VAL A 72 -1.34 0.75 7.03
CA VAL A 72 -1.55 -0.34 8.00
C VAL A 72 -2.07 0.16 9.34
N PRO A 73 -2.65 -0.70 10.20
CA PRO A 73 -2.87 -0.38 11.61
C PRO A 73 -1.56 0.07 12.27
N GLN A 74 -1.66 0.93 13.28
CA GLN A 74 -0.47 1.49 13.93
C GLN A 74 0.42 0.40 14.55
N SER A 75 -0.17 -0.66 15.09
CA SER A 75 0.55 -1.82 15.67
C SER A 75 1.44 -2.53 14.66
N ASP A 76 1.07 -2.50 13.38
CA ASP A 76 1.69 -3.33 12.34
C ASP A 76 2.70 -2.54 11.51
N MET A 77 2.96 -1.26 11.85
CA MET A 77 3.87 -0.40 11.10
C MET A 77 5.29 -0.96 11.04
N ASP A 78 5.77 -1.59 12.12
CA ASP A 78 7.11 -2.19 12.15
C ASP A 78 7.18 -3.45 11.27
N ALA A 79 6.16 -4.31 11.33
CA ALA A 79 6.04 -5.49 10.47
C ALA A 79 5.94 -5.10 8.99
N ALA A 80 5.14 -4.08 8.67
CA ALA A 80 5.02 -3.54 7.31
C ALA A 80 6.34 -2.96 6.79
N ALA A 81 7.09 -2.26 7.65
CA ALA A 81 8.40 -1.74 7.29
C ALA A 81 9.42 -2.86 7.05
N ALA A 82 9.38 -3.93 7.86
CA ALA A 82 10.21 -5.12 7.65
C ALA A 82 9.87 -5.80 6.32
N ALA A 83 8.58 -5.97 5.99
CA ALA A 83 8.13 -6.56 4.73
C ALA A 83 8.59 -5.76 3.50
N LEU A 84 8.53 -4.41 3.56
CA LEU A 84 9.06 -3.55 2.49
C LEU A 84 10.57 -3.74 2.29
N ARG A 85 11.33 -3.77 3.39
CA ARG A 85 12.79 -4.00 3.33
C ARG A 85 13.13 -5.36 2.76
N ALA A 86 12.46 -6.42 3.23
CA ALA A 86 12.67 -7.79 2.77
C ALA A 86 12.37 -7.96 1.27
N ALA A 87 11.35 -7.26 0.75
CA ALA A 87 11.00 -7.28 -0.66
C ALA A 87 11.91 -6.38 -1.55
N GLY A 88 12.84 -5.63 -0.94
CA GLY A 88 13.70 -4.66 -1.62
C GLY A 88 12.91 -3.47 -2.19
N VAL A 89 11.78 -3.12 -1.58
CA VAL A 89 10.91 -2.04 -2.05
C VAL A 89 11.12 -0.80 -1.18
N SER A 90 11.55 0.30 -1.80
CA SER A 90 11.51 1.61 -1.15
C SER A 90 10.10 2.18 -1.17
N GLY A 91 9.67 2.76 -0.06
CA GLY A 91 8.33 3.34 0.06
C GLY A 91 8.10 4.00 1.41
N THR A 92 6.84 4.34 1.66
CA THR A 92 6.39 4.91 2.93
C THR A 92 5.39 3.96 3.57
N VAL A 93 5.59 3.65 4.84
CA VAL A 93 4.56 3.03 5.69
C VAL A 93 3.81 4.16 6.38
N GLU A 94 2.50 4.17 6.28
CA GLU A 94 1.63 5.17 6.90
C GLU A 94 0.60 4.45 7.77
N ASN A 95 0.25 4.99 8.93
CA ASN A 95 -0.84 4.41 9.70
C ASN A 95 -2.19 4.66 9.02
N SER A 96 -3.19 3.84 9.33
CA SER A 96 -4.55 3.96 8.78
C SER A 96 -5.18 5.35 9.00
N GLY A 97 -4.83 6.00 10.10
CA GLY A 97 -5.26 7.37 10.44
C GLY A 97 -4.52 8.49 9.68
N GLY A 98 -3.40 8.20 9.01
CA GLY A 98 -2.60 9.19 8.28
C GLY A 98 -1.80 10.15 9.15
N THR A 99 -1.73 9.93 10.46
CA THR A 99 -1.04 10.81 11.43
C THR A 99 0.43 10.46 11.61
N LYS A 100 0.82 9.20 11.40
CA LYS A 100 2.19 8.70 11.54
C LYS A 100 2.63 8.07 10.25
N SER A 101 3.84 8.39 9.83
CA SER A 101 4.47 7.76 8.66
C SER A 101 5.95 7.50 8.90
N ARG A 102 6.47 6.46 8.26
CA ARG A 102 7.87 6.08 8.26
C ARG A 102 8.32 5.81 6.84
N LYS A 103 9.38 6.49 6.41
CA LYS A 103 10.03 6.22 5.12
C LYS A 103 10.93 4.98 5.27
N VAL A 104 10.79 4.05 4.35
CA VAL A 104 11.59 2.83 4.26
C VAL A 104 12.40 2.91 2.97
N ARG A 105 13.72 2.83 3.11
CA ARG A 105 14.62 2.68 1.97
C ARG A 105 14.82 1.19 1.69
N ALA A 106 14.91 0.81 0.43
CA ALA A 106 15.32 -0.53 0.06
C ALA A 106 16.72 -0.76 0.64
N SER A 107 16.93 -1.92 1.27
CA SER A 107 18.29 -2.37 1.58
C SER A 107 19.04 -2.49 0.26
N LYS A 108 20.19 -1.82 0.12
CA LYS A 108 21.13 -2.18 -0.94
C LYS A 108 21.52 -3.63 -0.65
N LYS A 109 21.32 -4.50 -1.63
CA LYS A 109 21.85 -5.86 -1.60
C LYS A 109 23.30 -5.79 -2.06
#